data_AF-A0A9P7FKE0-F1
#
_entry.id   AF-A0A9P7FKE0-F1
#
_cell.length_a   1.000
_cell.length_b   1.000
_cell.length_c   1.000
_cell.angle_alpha   90.00
_cell.angle_beta   90.00
_cell.angle_gamma   90.00
#
_symmetry.space_group_name_H-M   'P 1'
#
loop_
_entity.id
_entity.type
_entity.pdbx_description
1 polymer ?
#
loop_
_entity_poly.entity_id
_entity_poly.type
_entity_poly.pdbx_seq_one_letter_code
_entity_poly.pdbx_strand_id
1 'polypeptide(L)' 'MEGQVPEPAPPVEIEGEVEHEVEAIIDSRLYRGKLEFLVKWEGYTDEENTW' A
#
# COMPACT_ATOMS: atom_id res chain seq x y z
N MET A 1 -14.17 -6.22 -20.04
CA MET A 1 -14.60 -5.06 -19.23
C MET A 1 -13.39 -4.70 -18.43
N GLU A 2 -12.69 -3.65 -18.85
CA GLU A 2 -11.49 -3.18 -18.16
C GLU A 2 -11.99 -2.60 -16.84
N GLY A 3 -11.78 -3.32 -15.74
CA GLY A 3 -12.18 -2.85 -14.42
C GLY A 3 -11.37 -1.59 -14.15
N GLN A 4 -12.04 -0.44 -14.10
CA GLN A 4 -11.41 0.79 -13.69
C GLN A 4 -10.98 0.60 -12.24
N VAL A 5 -9.69 0.27 -12.04
CA VAL A 5 -9.06 0.39 -10.73
C VAL A 5 -9.26 1.85 -10.33
N PRO A 6 -9.86 2.15 -9.17
CA PRO A 6 -10.02 3.53 -8.74
C PRO A 6 -8.65 4.19 -8.80
N GLU A 7 -8.57 5.38 -9.39
CA GLU A 7 -7.34 6.17 -9.24
C GLU A 7 -7.13 6.35 -7.74
N PRO A 8 -5.96 5.95 -7.26
CA PRO A 8 -5.75 5.93 -5.83
C PRO A 8 -5.73 7.32 -5.24
N ALA A 9 -6.08 7.41 -3.96
CA ALA A 9 -6.01 8.67 -3.24
C ALA A 9 -4.59 9.24 -3.37
N PRO A 10 -4.45 10.52 -3.76
CA PRO A 10 -3.14 11.14 -3.84
C PRO A 10 -2.47 11.07 -2.46
N PRO A 11 -1.17 10.78 -2.38
CA PRO A 11 -0.48 10.80 -1.11
C PRO A 11 -0.64 12.14 -0.41
N VAL A 12 -0.78 12.10 0.91
CA VAL A 12 -0.85 13.29 1.74
C VAL A 12 0.58 13.62 2.17
N GLU A 13 1.05 14.83 1.89
CA GLU A 13 2.32 15.31 2.42
C GLU A 13 2.11 15.81 3.86
N ILE A 14 2.63 15.08 4.84
CA ILE A 14 2.58 15.42 6.26
C ILE A 14 4.02 15.65 6.72
N GLU A 15 4.32 16.88 7.15
CA GLU A 15 5.66 17.28 7.62
C GLU A 15 6.81 17.07 6.62
N GLY A 16 6.50 16.98 5.32
CA GLY A 16 7.46 16.74 4.24
C GLY A 16 7.68 15.24 3.92
N GLU A 17 6.91 14.36 4.55
CA GLU A 17 6.85 12.93 4.24
C GLU A 17 5.55 12.60 3.52
N VAL A 18 5.64 11.71 2.53
CA VAL A 18 4.53 11.27 1.68
C VAL A 18 3.84 10.10 2.39
N GLU A 19 2.66 10.33 2.95
CA GLU A 19 1.85 9.30 3.61
C GLU A 19 0.73 8.81 2.69
N HIS A 20 0.49 7.49 2.72
CA HIS A 20 -0.54 6.82 1.92
C HIS A 20 -1.52 6.11 2.85
N GLU A 21 -2.81 6.09 2.49
CA GLU A 21 -3.83 5.38 3.26
C GLU A 21 -3.74 3.87 3.02
N VAL A 22 -3.64 3.11 4.12
CA VAL A 22 -3.50 1.65 4.12
C VAL A 22 -4.85 1.04 4.52
N GLU A 23 -5.38 0.12 3.69
CA GLU A 23 -6.57 -0.67 4.03
C GLU A 23 -6.22 -1.68 5.13
N ALA A 24 -5.16 -2.46 4.93
CA ALA A 24 -4.74 -3.50 5.86
C ALA A 24 -3.27 -3.91 5.66
N ILE A 25 -2.66 -4.45 6.72
CA ILE A 25 -1.43 -5.24 6.60
C ILE A 25 -1.84 -6.70 6.42
N ILE A 26 -1.53 -7.27 5.26
CA ILE A 26 -1.98 -8.62 4.89
C ILE A 26 -0.95 -9.70 5.16
N ASP A 27 0.34 -9.35 5.24
CA ASP A 27 1.39 -10.29 5.63
C ASP A 27 2.59 -9.57 6.28
N SER A 28 3.44 -10.33 6.96
CA SER A 28 4.70 -9.85 7.51
C SER A 28 5.80 -10.89 7.29
N ARG A 29 7.00 -10.46 6.91
CA ARG A 29 8.14 -11.36 6.71
C ARG A 29 9.43 -10.76 7.24
N LEU A 30 10.37 -11.62 7.59
CA LEU A 30 11.74 -11.21 7.84
C LEU A 30 12.57 -11.40 6.56
N TYR A 31 12.93 -10.32 5.87
CA TYR A 31 13.78 -10.34 4.69
C TYR A 31 15.11 -9.64 4.96
N ARG A 32 16.22 -10.36 4.75
CA ARG A 32 17.60 -9.86 5.01
C ARG A 32 17.77 -9.25 6.41
N GLY A 33 17.12 -9.84 7.41
CA GLY A 33 17.15 -9.37 8.81
C GLY A 33 16.30 -8.14 9.11
N LYS A 34 15.48 -7.69 8.16
CA LYS A 34 14.52 -6.60 8.34
C LYS A 34 13.10 -7.15 8.31
N LEU A 35 12.25 -6.62 9.19
CA LEU A 35 10.82 -6.92 9.17
C LEU A 35 10.17 -6.07 8.07
N GLU A 36 9.58 -6.73 7.07
CA GLU A 36 8.83 -6.14 5.97
C GLU A 36 7.35 -6.52 6.13
N PHE A 37 6.46 -5.66 5.63
CA PHE A 37 5.02 -5.83 5.74
C PHE A 37 4.41 -5.73 4.35
N LEU A 38 3.62 -6.72 3.98
CA LEU A 38 2.82 -6.62 2.76
C LEU A 38 1.60 -5.73 3.06
N VAL A 39 1.59 -4.57 2.43
CA VAL A 39 0.59 -3.53 2.59
C VAL A 39 -0.48 -3.68 1.52
N LYS A 40 -1.74 -3.70 1.95
CA LYS A 40 -2.90 -3.50 1.08
C LYS A 40 -3.33 -2.04 1.13
N TRP A 41 -3.28 -1.39 -0.02
CA TRP A 41 -3.57 0.04 -0.13
C TRP A 41 -5.06 0.28 -0.32
N GLU A 42 -5.60 1.26 0.39
CA GLU A 42 -7.02 1.61 0.30
C GLU A 42 -7.35 2.13 -1.10
N GLY A 43 -8.38 1.55 -1.73
CA GLY A 43 -8.79 1.89 -3.09
C GLY A 43 -7.98 1.23 -4.21
N TYR A 44 -6.99 0.38 -3.90
CA TYR A 44 -6.24 -0.40 -4.90
C TYR A 44 -6.67 -1.87 -4.90
N THR A 45 -6.42 -2.56 -6.02
CA THR A 45 -6.62 -4.02 -6.10
C THR A 45 -5.49 -4.77 -5.40
N ASP A 46 -5.74 -6.03 -5.03
CA ASP A 46 -4.73 -6.86 -4.36
C ASP A 46 -3.46 -7.11 -5.20
N GLU A 47 -3.52 -6.82 -6.50
CA GLU A 47 -2.38 -6.89 -7.43
C GLU A 47 -1.36 -5.77 -7.20
N GLU A 48 -1.79 -4.65 -6.61
CA GLU A 48 -0.96 -3.47 -6.31
C GLU A 48 -0.37 -3.52 -4.90
N ASN A 49 -0.57 -4.61 -4.15
CA ASN A 49 -0.03 -4.77 -2.82
C ASN A 49 1.51 -4.82 -2.84
N THR A 50 2.15 -4.09 -1.92
CA THR A 50 3.62 -3.95 -1.88
C THR A 50 4.21 -4.39 -0.55
N TRP A 51 5.39 -5.02 -0.59
CA TRP A 51 6.18 -5.46 0.59
C TRP A 51 7.04 -4.34 1.17
#